data_AF-A0AAV4JUX7-F1
#
_entry.id   AF-A0AAV4JUX7-F1
#
_cell.length_a   1.000
_cell.length_b   1.000
_cell.length_c   1.000
_cell.angle_alpha   90.00
_cell.angle_beta   90.00
_cell.angle_gamma   90.00
#
_symmetry.space_group_name_H-M   'P 1'
#
loop_
_entity.id
_entity.type
_entity.pdbx_description
1 polymer ?
#
loop_
_entity_poly.entity_id
_entity_poly.type
_entity_poly.pdbx_seq_one_letter_code
_entity_poly.pdbx_strand_id
1 'polypeptide(L)'
;MFKATKLLNQKHFENPKVEDREGKLAPRPNDILEIVSSHFKNKFQDEKAEMISPFQGQPKPLEKPITPEEVRKSFNSLNNNKAPEEEILNAFHRKQLKKILNIKFPVKITNKSLYKKCQEKPLSLQILESRWKLFGHILRRQRDIPANKATRAYFIQCGKNHRGRPRTTLPTVLNRDLALIDHEIRLHSSDELDKIIALAQDRRQWHEMTVKIERAAEASQTEDWDAPRH
;
A
#
# COMPACT_ATOMS: atom_id res chain seq x y z
N MET A 1 16.38 -5.33 -28.79
CA MET A 1 15.22 -5.16 -27.87
C MET A 1 14.53 -3.79 -27.91
N PHE A 2 15.11 -2.74 -28.49
CA PHE A 2 14.54 -1.38 -28.50
C PHE A 2 13.48 -1.08 -29.60
N LYS A 3 13.28 -1.97 -30.58
CA LYS A 3 12.23 -1.81 -31.62
C LYS A 3 10.83 -2.16 -31.09
N ALA A 4 10.71 -3.15 -30.20
CA ALA A 4 9.43 -3.64 -29.67
C ALA A 4 8.79 -2.64 -28.68
N THR A 5 9.59 -1.95 -27.88
CA THR A 5 9.11 -0.93 -26.93
C THR A 5 8.66 0.36 -27.61
N LYS A 6 9.22 0.69 -28.79
CA LYS A 6 8.81 1.85 -29.58
C LYS A 6 7.45 1.64 -30.25
N LEU A 7 7.13 0.41 -30.65
CA LEU A 7 5.83 0.03 -31.23
C LEU A 7 4.69 0.03 -30.19
N LEU A 8 4.96 -0.34 -28.93
CA LEU A 8 3.95 -0.29 -27.86
C LEU A 8 3.56 1.15 -27.47
N ASN A 9 4.52 2.08 -27.53
CA ASN A 9 4.31 3.48 -27.16
C ASN A 9 3.71 4.36 -28.28
N GLN A 10 3.45 3.80 -29.48
CA GLN A 10 2.83 4.51 -30.61
C GLN A 10 1.32 4.35 -30.69
N LYS A 11 0.70 3.54 -29.82
CA LYS A 11 -0.76 3.43 -29.79
C LYS A 11 -1.35 4.70 -29.20
N HIS A 12 -1.66 5.66 -30.06
CA HIS A 12 -2.79 6.55 -29.83
C HIS A 12 -3.96 5.66 -29.41
N PHE A 13 -4.43 5.80 -28.17
CA PHE A 13 -5.72 5.26 -27.79
C PHE A 13 -6.75 6.10 -28.54
N GLU A 14 -7.16 5.62 -29.72
CA GLU A 14 -8.39 6.09 -30.32
C GLU A 14 -9.51 5.80 -29.33
N ASN A 15 -10.32 6.81 -29.01
CA ASN A 15 -11.48 6.60 -28.15
C ASN A 15 -12.32 5.48 -28.76
N PRO A 16 -12.65 4.42 -27.98
CA PRO A 16 -13.42 3.30 -28.49
C PRO A 16 -14.75 3.83 -29.01
N LYS A 17 -15.02 3.58 -30.29
CA LYS A 17 -16.31 3.87 -30.90
C LYS A 17 -17.34 2.91 -30.29
N VAL A 18 -18.36 3.46 -29.65
CA VAL A 18 -19.42 2.67 -29.03
C VAL A 18 -20.61 2.65 -29.98
N GLU A 19 -20.96 1.45 -30.41
CA GLU A 19 -22.09 1.18 -31.29
C GLU A 19 -23.23 0.55 -30.47
N ASP A 20 -24.46 0.87 -30.84
CA ASP A 20 -25.64 0.21 -30.29
C ASP A 20 -25.85 -1.18 -30.95
N ARG A 21 -26.82 -1.96 -30.47
CA ARG A 21 -27.16 -3.31 -30.96
C ARG A 21 -27.49 -3.38 -32.45
N GLU A 22 -27.88 -2.26 -33.05
CA GLU A 22 -28.16 -2.11 -34.48
C GLU A 22 -26.92 -1.68 -35.30
N GLY A 23 -25.73 -1.58 -34.70
CA GLY A 23 -24.49 -1.17 -35.36
C GLY A 23 -24.39 0.33 -35.67
N LYS A 24 -25.24 1.17 -35.04
CA LYS A 24 -25.19 2.63 -35.18
C LYS A 24 -24.29 3.24 -34.11
N LEU A 25 -23.44 4.18 -34.52
CA LEU A 25 -22.53 4.89 -33.61
C LEU A 25 -23.30 5.82 -32.67
N ALA A 26 -22.98 5.77 -31.38
CA ALA A 26 -23.55 6.64 -30.36
C ALA A 26 -23.07 8.09 -30.55
N PRO A 27 -23.97 9.05 -30.81
CA PRO A 27 -23.58 10.41 -31.17
C PRO A 27 -23.24 11.30 -29.96
N ARG A 28 -23.82 11.02 -28.77
CA ARG A 28 -23.60 11.84 -27.57
C ARG A 28 -23.02 11.02 -26.41
N PRO A 29 -22.26 11.66 -25.49
CA PRO A 29 -21.67 10.98 -24.33
C PRO A 29 -22.68 10.29 -23.41
N ASN A 30 -23.89 10.83 -23.27
CA ASN A 30 -24.94 10.21 -22.46
C ASN A 30 -25.46 8.92 -23.09
N ASP A 31 -25.58 8.89 -24.42
CA ASP A 31 -26.01 7.70 -25.17
C ASP A 31 -24.98 6.57 -25.01
N ILE A 32 -23.67 6.92 -25.01
CA ILE A 32 -22.58 5.97 -24.73
C ILE A 32 -22.73 5.37 -23.34
N LEU A 33 -22.99 6.21 -22.32
CA LEU A 33 -23.16 5.74 -20.94
C LEU A 33 -24.37 4.81 -20.81
N GLU A 34 -25.47 5.12 -21.47
CA GLU A 34 -26.69 4.32 -21.44
C GLU A 34 -26.49 2.96 -22.12
N ILE A 35 -25.83 2.93 -23.29
CA ILE A 35 -25.50 1.69 -24.00
C ILE A 35 -24.56 0.80 -23.17
N VAL A 36 -23.49 1.39 -22.63
CA VAL A 36 -22.49 0.66 -21.83
C VAL A 36 -23.11 0.14 -20.53
N SER A 37 -23.87 0.99 -19.83
CA SER A 37 -24.55 0.61 -18.60
C SER A 37 -25.55 -0.51 -18.85
N SER A 38 -26.36 -0.42 -19.90
CA SER A 38 -27.35 -1.45 -20.25
C SER A 38 -26.71 -2.77 -20.67
N HIS A 39 -25.62 -2.72 -21.46
CA HIS A 39 -24.87 -3.92 -21.86
C HIS A 39 -24.35 -4.67 -20.64
N PHE A 40 -23.70 -3.97 -19.71
CA PHE A 40 -23.12 -4.60 -18.53
C PHE A 40 -24.15 -4.97 -17.48
N LYS A 41 -25.22 -4.18 -17.33
CA LYS A 41 -26.34 -4.53 -16.47
C LYS A 41 -26.95 -5.87 -16.90
N ASN A 42 -27.23 -6.06 -18.18
CA ASN A 42 -27.75 -7.33 -18.68
C ASN A 42 -26.75 -8.48 -18.59
N LYS A 43 -25.44 -8.20 -18.67
CA LYS A 43 -24.40 -9.23 -18.62
C LYS A 43 -24.05 -9.67 -17.20
N PHE A 44 -24.28 -8.82 -16.21
CA PHE A 44 -23.89 -9.05 -14.82
C PHE A 44 -25.07 -9.14 -13.85
N GLN A 45 -26.28 -8.74 -14.26
CA GLN A 45 -27.52 -9.01 -13.52
C GLN A 45 -28.25 -10.16 -14.21
N ASP A 46 -28.00 -11.38 -13.73
CA ASP A 46 -28.89 -12.50 -13.98
C ASP A 46 -30.12 -12.34 -13.06
N GLU A 47 -31.26 -11.90 -13.60
CA GLU A 47 -32.52 -11.81 -12.83
C GLU A 47 -32.97 -13.18 -12.28
N LYS A 48 -32.44 -14.27 -12.86
CA LYS A 48 -32.62 -15.68 -12.44
C LYS A 48 -31.38 -16.26 -11.74
N ALA A 49 -30.50 -15.45 -11.16
CA ALA A 49 -29.44 -15.98 -10.31
C ALA A 49 -30.06 -16.53 -9.02
N GLU A 50 -30.56 -17.77 -9.08
CA GLU A 50 -30.78 -18.57 -7.88
C GLU A 50 -29.47 -18.57 -7.10
N MET A 51 -29.56 -18.26 -5.81
CA MET A 51 -28.42 -18.27 -4.89
C MET A 51 -27.69 -19.59 -5.07
N ILE A 52 -26.47 -19.55 -5.62
CA ILE A 52 -25.68 -20.76 -5.88
C ILE A 52 -25.56 -21.49 -4.55
N SER A 53 -26.20 -22.66 -4.46
CA SER A 53 -26.12 -23.49 -3.27
C SER A 53 -24.66 -23.85 -3.01
N PRO A 54 -24.23 -23.97 -1.73
CA PRO A 54 -22.87 -24.38 -1.42
C PRO A 54 -22.49 -25.60 -2.23
N PHE A 55 -21.31 -25.59 -2.84
CA PHE A 55 -20.85 -26.70 -3.67
C PHE A 55 -20.89 -28.01 -2.86
N GLN A 56 -21.82 -28.90 -3.19
CA GLN A 56 -21.97 -30.23 -2.57
C GLN A 56 -21.31 -31.34 -3.41
N GLY A 57 -20.32 -31.01 -4.25
CA GLY A 57 -19.62 -31.96 -5.09
C GLY A 57 -18.27 -32.43 -4.51
N GLN A 58 -17.72 -33.50 -5.07
CA GLN A 58 -16.32 -33.86 -4.80
C GLN A 58 -15.37 -32.86 -5.48
N PRO A 59 -14.25 -32.49 -4.84
CA PRO A 59 -13.32 -31.52 -5.40
C PRO A 59 -12.83 -31.99 -6.77
N LYS A 60 -13.01 -31.14 -7.78
CA LYS A 60 -12.55 -31.43 -9.14
C LYS A 60 -11.03 -31.58 -9.12
N PRO A 61 -10.46 -32.71 -9.59
CA PRO A 61 -9.02 -32.88 -9.64
C PRO A 61 -8.41 -31.82 -10.56
N LEU A 62 -7.22 -31.35 -10.22
CA LEU A 62 -6.49 -30.41 -11.06
C LEU A 62 -6.17 -31.06 -12.41
N GLU A 63 -6.49 -30.40 -13.51
CA GLU A 63 -6.20 -30.89 -14.87
C GLU A 63 -4.70 -31.08 -15.12
N LYS A 64 -3.87 -30.32 -14.40
CA LYS A 64 -2.42 -30.47 -14.36
C LYS A 64 -1.99 -30.77 -12.93
N PRO A 65 -1.27 -31.86 -12.68
CA PRO A 65 -0.74 -32.11 -11.34
C PRO A 65 0.24 -31.01 -10.97
N ILE A 66 0.21 -30.59 -9.71
CA ILE A 66 1.16 -29.60 -9.18
C ILE A 66 2.56 -30.17 -9.35
N THR A 67 3.36 -29.56 -10.24
CA THR A 67 4.70 -30.06 -10.54
C THR A 67 5.70 -29.62 -9.47
N PRO A 68 6.72 -30.43 -9.14
CA PRO A 68 7.76 -30.05 -8.19
C PRO A 68 8.51 -28.78 -8.60
N GLU A 69 8.65 -28.54 -9.91
CA GLU A 69 9.28 -27.35 -10.46
C GLU A 69 8.46 -26.09 -10.25
N GLU A 70 7.14 -26.17 -10.44
CA GLU A 70 6.22 -25.07 -10.17
C GLU A 70 6.18 -24.71 -8.69
N VAL A 71 6.21 -25.73 -7.81
CA VAL A 71 6.34 -25.52 -6.35
C VAL A 71 7.68 -24.85 -6.03
N ARG A 72 8.80 -25.32 -6.59
CA ARG A 72 10.13 -24.70 -6.39
C ARG A 72 10.19 -23.27 -6.91
N LYS A 73 9.63 -23.00 -8.09
CA LYS A 73 9.58 -21.65 -8.69
C LYS A 73 8.72 -20.71 -7.87
N SER A 74 7.57 -21.18 -7.40
CA SER A 74 6.68 -20.43 -6.50
C SER A 74 7.36 -20.17 -5.16
N PHE A 75 8.00 -21.18 -4.57
CA PHE A 75 8.77 -21.06 -3.34
C PHE A 75 9.89 -20.02 -3.51
N ASN A 76 10.72 -20.10 -4.56
CA ASN A 76 11.81 -19.16 -4.82
C ASN A 76 11.32 -17.73 -5.10
N SER A 77 10.17 -17.57 -5.78
CA SER A 77 9.53 -16.27 -6.02
C SER A 77 9.03 -15.64 -4.71
N LEU A 78 8.42 -16.44 -3.83
CA LEU A 78 7.96 -16.04 -2.50
C LEU A 78 9.14 -15.80 -1.54
N ASN A 79 10.23 -16.56 -1.68
CA ASN A 79 11.41 -16.49 -0.82
C ASN A 79 12.24 -15.22 -1.05
N ASN A 80 11.83 -14.36 -1.98
CA ASN A 80 12.37 -13.01 -2.06
C ASN A 80 12.06 -12.19 -0.79
N ASN A 81 11.09 -12.61 0.06
CA ASN A 81 10.87 -12.17 1.46
C ASN A 81 11.09 -10.68 1.74
N LYS A 82 10.96 -9.84 0.73
CA LYS A 82 11.07 -8.39 0.79
C LYS A 82 9.64 -7.93 0.78
N ALA A 83 9.12 -7.59 1.97
CA ALA A 83 8.17 -6.51 2.02
C ALA A 83 8.80 -5.36 1.21
N PRO A 84 8.04 -4.66 0.33
CA PRO A 84 8.59 -3.53 -0.37
C PRO A 84 9.15 -2.58 0.68
N GLU A 85 10.47 -2.49 0.70
CA GLU A 85 11.22 -1.58 1.55
C GLU A 85 10.65 -0.19 1.27
N GLU A 86 10.47 0.66 2.28
CA GLU A 86 9.82 1.97 2.11
C GLU A 86 10.48 2.78 0.97
N GLU A 87 11.76 2.52 0.71
CA GLU A 87 12.52 3.05 -0.41
C GLU A 87 11.99 2.63 -1.81
N ILE A 88 11.50 1.39 -1.97
CA ILE A 88 10.91 0.90 -3.22
C ILE A 88 9.63 1.68 -3.53
N LEU A 89 8.82 1.94 -2.51
CA LEU A 89 7.61 2.76 -2.63
C LEU A 89 7.95 4.20 -3.02
N ASN A 90 8.97 4.78 -2.38
CA ASN A 90 9.48 6.09 -2.75
C ASN A 90 10.05 6.13 -4.17
N ALA A 91 10.76 5.09 -4.61
CA ALA A 91 11.28 4.98 -5.98
C ALA A 91 10.13 4.93 -7.00
N PHE A 92 9.08 4.15 -6.72
CA PHE A 92 7.88 4.10 -7.53
C PHE A 92 7.19 5.47 -7.61
N HIS A 93 6.96 6.13 -6.46
CA HIS A 93 6.36 7.46 -6.40
C HIS A 93 7.15 8.48 -7.23
N ARG A 94 8.48 8.56 -7.04
CA ARG A 94 9.36 9.44 -7.83
C ARG A 94 9.26 9.17 -9.33
N LYS A 95 9.14 7.91 -9.75
CA LYS A 95 8.98 7.54 -11.17
C LYS A 95 7.67 8.09 -11.74
N GLN A 96 6.57 8.06 -10.99
CA GLN A 96 5.30 8.63 -11.43
C GLN A 96 5.37 10.16 -11.52
N LEU A 97 5.93 10.83 -10.51
CA LEU A 97 6.09 12.29 -10.52
C LEU A 97 6.93 12.77 -11.73
N LYS A 98 8.02 12.07 -12.04
CA LYS A 98 8.84 12.38 -13.23
C LYS A 98 8.07 12.21 -14.54
N LYS A 99 7.18 11.20 -14.64
CA LYS A 99 6.34 11.01 -15.83
C LYS A 99 5.33 12.14 -15.99
N ILE A 100 4.68 12.56 -14.91
CA ILE A 100 3.71 13.67 -14.91
C ILE A 100 4.39 14.97 -15.33
N LEU A 101 5.59 15.24 -14.80
CA LEU A 101 6.39 16.40 -15.18
C LEU A 101 7.12 16.25 -16.54
N ASN A 102 6.90 15.15 -17.26
CA ASN A 102 7.53 14.83 -18.55
C ASN A 102 9.07 14.96 -18.53
N ILE A 103 9.71 14.63 -17.40
CA ILE A 103 11.16 14.71 -17.25
C ILE A 103 11.79 13.48 -17.90
N LYS A 104 12.50 13.72 -19.01
CA LYS A 104 13.23 12.71 -19.77
C LYS A 104 14.73 12.95 -19.67
N PHE A 105 15.50 11.87 -19.82
CA PHE A 105 16.93 11.98 -20.07
C PHE A 105 17.17 12.92 -21.27
N PRO A 106 18.20 13.80 -21.26
CA PRO A 106 19.32 13.91 -20.31
C PRO A 106 19.07 14.81 -19.09
N VAL A 107 17.86 15.35 -18.93
CA VAL A 107 17.56 16.32 -17.86
C VAL A 107 17.64 15.63 -16.49
N LYS A 108 18.56 16.09 -15.64
CA LYS A 108 18.71 15.63 -14.26
C LYS A 108 17.92 16.54 -13.31
N ILE A 109 17.15 15.93 -12.41
CA ILE A 109 16.44 16.61 -11.33
C ILE A 109 16.73 15.93 -10.00
N THR A 110 17.09 16.69 -8.96
CA THR A 110 17.29 16.14 -7.61
C THR A 110 15.95 15.68 -7.03
N ASN A 111 15.96 14.73 -6.11
CA ASN A 111 14.71 14.21 -5.56
C ASN A 111 13.98 15.29 -4.72
N LYS A 112 14.73 16.10 -3.97
CA LYS A 112 14.22 17.26 -3.23
C LYS A 112 13.52 18.28 -4.15
N SER A 113 14.13 18.62 -5.28
CA SER A 113 13.51 19.55 -6.25
C SER A 113 12.30 18.93 -6.95
N LEU A 114 12.29 17.61 -7.18
CA LEU A 114 11.13 16.90 -7.72
C LEU A 114 9.92 17.01 -6.77
N TYR A 115 10.11 16.68 -5.49
CA TYR A 115 9.07 16.77 -4.47
C TYR A 115 8.61 18.22 -4.23
N LYS A 116 9.55 19.17 -4.15
CA LYS A 116 9.23 20.61 -4.03
C LYS A 116 8.42 21.14 -5.22
N LYS A 117 8.72 20.70 -6.44
CA LYS A 117 7.96 21.08 -7.64
C LYS A 117 6.54 20.52 -7.64
N CYS A 118 6.36 19.30 -7.16
CA CYS A 118 5.05 18.67 -7.07
C CYS A 118 4.25 19.07 -5.82
N GLN A 119 4.84 19.80 -4.88
CA GLN A 119 4.27 20.07 -3.54
C GLN A 119 3.88 18.78 -2.81
N GLU A 120 4.66 17.71 -3.04
CA GLU A 120 4.39 16.37 -2.51
C GLU A 120 5.51 15.93 -1.56
N LYS A 121 5.19 14.98 -0.68
CA LYS A 121 6.16 14.34 0.21
C LYS A 121 6.38 12.86 -0.16
N PRO A 122 7.51 12.25 0.24
CA PRO A 122 7.74 10.82 0.07
C PRO A 122 6.60 9.97 0.62
N LEU A 123 6.31 8.85 -0.06
CA LEU A 123 5.20 7.97 0.31
C LEU A 123 5.47 7.29 1.66
N SER A 124 6.74 7.06 2.01
CA SER A 124 7.13 6.57 3.33
C SER A 124 6.64 7.47 4.47
N LEU A 125 6.76 8.80 4.34
CA LEU A 125 6.27 9.75 5.35
C LEU A 125 4.75 9.72 5.47
N GLN A 126 4.03 9.62 4.35
CA GLN A 126 2.55 9.47 4.36
C GLN A 126 2.11 8.15 5.03
N ILE A 127 2.85 7.07 4.83
CA ILE A 127 2.59 5.77 5.47
C ILE A 127 2.84 5.87 6.97
N LEU A 128 3.95 6.50 7.39
CA LEU A 128 4.25 6.75 8.80
C LEU A 128 3.12 7.54 9.46
N GLU A 129 2.70 8.65 8.86
CA GLU A 129 1.59 9.47 9.37
C GLU A 129 0.29 8.65 9.52
N SER A 130 -0.05 7.88 8.48
CA SER A 130 -1.27 7.05 8.46
C SER A 130 -1.22 5.94 9.52
N ARG A 131 -0.03 5.34 9.72
CA ARG A 131 0.23 4.31 10.74
C ARG A 131 -0.03 4.85 12.14
N TRP A 132 0.52 6.02 12.47
CA TRP A 132 0.33 6.65 13.78
C TRP A 132 -1.10 7.17 13.98
N LYS A 133 -1.75 7.68 12.93
CA LYS A 133 -3.18 8.04 12.98
C LYS A 133 -4.06 6.84 13.28
N LEU A 134 -3.84 5.72 12.60
CA LEU A 134 -4.58 4.48 12.81
C LEU A 134 -4.31 3.90 14.20
N PHE A 135 -3.04 3.84 14.62
CA PHE A 135 -2.67 3.31 15.93
C PHE A 135 -3.31 4.13 17.05
N GLY A 136 -3.18 5.46 17.02
CA GLY A 136 -3.84 6.34 17.98
C GLY A 136 -5.37 6.26 17.94
N HIS A 137 -5.97 5.98 16.77
CA HIS A 137 -7.40 5.69 16.70
C HIS A 137 -7.75 4.41 17.48
N ILE A 138 -7.04 3.31 17.24
CA ILE A 138 -7.26 2.02 17.92
C ILE A 138 -7.12 2.18 19.44
N LEU A 139 -6.08 2.88 19.91
CA LEU A 139 -5.83 3.07 21.36
C LEU A 139 -6.92 3.88 22.06
N ARG A 140 -7.52 4.86 21.36
CA ARG A 140 -8.63 5.68 21.88
C ARG A 140 -9.98 4.98 21.89
N ARG A 141 -10.13 3.91 21.11
CA ARG A 141 -11.37 3.11 21.10
C ARG A 141 -11.52 2.29 22.37
N GLN A 142 -12.74 1.86 22.65
CA GLN A 142 -13.05 0.98 23.77
C GLN A 142 -12.21 -0.30 23.74
N ARG A 143 -11.90 -0.81 24.94
CA ARG A 143 -11.07 -2.00 25.14
C ARG A 143 -11.64 -3.26 24.47
N ASP A 144 -12.95 -3.30 24.28
CA ASP A 144 -13.66 -4.48 23.80
C ASP A 144 -13.52 -4.71 22.27
N ILE A 145 -13.11 -3.68 21.53
CA ILE A 145 -12.97 -3.75 20.07
C ILE A 145 -11.85 -4.73 19.70
N PRO A 146 -12.06 -5.61 18.68
CA PRO A 146 -11.09 -6.64 18.31
C PRO A 146 -9.66 -6.12 18.10
N ALA A 147 -9.50 -4.96 17.46
CA ALA A 147 -8.20 -4.35 17.22
C ALA A 147 -7.46 -3.93 18.51
N ASN A 148 -8.19 -3.38 19.49
CA ASN A 148 -7.60 -2.96 20.77
C ASN A 148 -7.27 -4.18 21.65
N LYS A 149 -8.16 -5.20 21.68
CA LYS A 149 -7.88 -6.50 22.28
C LYS A 149 -6.62 -7.14 21.71
N ALA A 150 -6.50 -7.19 20.39
CA ALA A 150 -5.34 -7.77 19.71
C ALA A 150 -4.05 -7.01 20.03
N THR A 151 -4.12 -5.68 20.11
CA THR A 151 -2.97 -4.84 20.47
C THR A 151 -2.50 -5.17 21.89
N ARG A 152 -3.40 -5.22 22.87
CA ARG A 152 -3.04 -5.62 24.25
C ARG A 152 -2.53 -7.04 24.34
N ALA A 153 -3.20 -8.00 23.70
CA ALA A 153 -2.81 -9.41 23.71
C ALA A 153 -1.38 -9.60 23.18
N TYR A 154 -0.96 -8.80 22.19
CA TYR A 154 0.41 -8.83 21.68
C TYR A 154 1.46 -8.52 22.76
N PHE A 155 1.21 -7.54 23.62
CA PHE A 155 2.16 -7.13 24.68
C PHE A 155 2.03 -7.95 25.96
N ILE A 156 0.94 -8.70 26.14
CA ILE A 156 0.73 -9.63 27.26
C ILE A 156 1.35 -11.00 26.97
N GLN A 157 1.27 -11.47 25.72
CA GLN A 157 1.73 -12.81 25.35
C GLN A 157 3.22 -12.83 25.02
N CYS A 158 4.05 -13.18 26.01
CA CYS A 158 5.43 -13.61 25.80
C CYS A 158 5.45 -15.05 25.22
N GLY A 159 5.08 -15.21 23.96
CA GLY A 159 5.12 -16.49 23.25
C GLY A 159 6.51 -16.84 22.70
N LYS A 160 6.76 -18.14 22.45
CA LYS A 160 7.98 -18.61 21.76
C LYS A 160 8.11 -17.91 20.41
N ASN A 161 9.30 -17.36 20.13
CA ASN A 161 9.63 -16.76 18.85
C ASN A 161 9.37 -17.76 17.72
N HIS A 162 8.59 -17.36 16.71
CA HIS A 162 8.37 -18.17 15.52
C HIS A 162 9.70 -18.32 14.77
N ARG A 163 10.08 -19.55 14.40
CA ARG A 163 11.33 -19.81 13.64
C ARG A 163 11.23 -19.16 12.25
N GLY A 164 12.25 -18.37 11.87
CA GLY A 164 12.35 -17.70 10.56
C GLY A 164 12.85 -16.25 10.65
N ARG A 165 12.97 -15.55 9.51
CA ARG A 165 13.28 -14.10 9.48
C ARG A 165 12.18 -13.35 10.24
N PRO A 166 12.51 -12.45 11.17
CA PRO A 166 11.50 -11.66 11.87
C PRO A 166 10.64 -10.92 10.85
N ARG A 167 9.34 -11.21 10.82
CA ARG A 167 8.38 -10.36 10.13
C ARG A 167 8.43 -9.00 10.83
N THR A 168 8.52 -7.92 10.07
CA THR A 168 8.38 -6.57 10.64
C THR A 168 6.97 -6.45 11.20
N THR A 169 6.81 -6.64 12.51
CA THR A 169 5.53 -6.46 13.19
C THR A 169 5.27 -4.97 13.39
N LEU A 170 4.00 -4.60 13.51
CA LEU A 170 3.61 -3.21 13.76
C LEU A 170 4.36 -2.62 14.98
N PRO A 171 4.49 -3.30 16.13
CA PRO A 171 5.27 -2.79 17.26
C PRO A 171 6.77 -2.60 16.97
N THR A 172 7.37 -3.47 16.15
CA THR A 172 8.78 -3.31 15.74
C THR A 172 8.97 -2.02 14.92
N VAL A 173 8.01 -1.72 14.05
CA VAL A 173 8.04 -0.52 13.21
C VAL A 173 7.75 0.73 14.05
N LEU A 174 6.76 0.68 14.94
CA LEU A 174 6.46 1.79 15.87
C LEU A 174 7.65 2.09 16.80
N ASN A 175 8.37 1.07 17.27
CA ASN A 175 9.59 1.27 18.07
C ASN A 175 10.71 1.95 17.28
N ARG A 176 10.86 1.64 15.99
CA ARG A 176 11.81 2.36 15.13
C ARG A 176 11.41 3.82 14.96
N ASP A 177 10.13 4.07 14.74
CA ASP A 177 9.60 5.43 14.60
C ASP A 177 9.82 6.25 15.90
N LEU A 178 9.58 5.65 17.07
CA LEU A 178 9.80 6.29 18.38
C LEU A 178 11.28 6.59 18.64
N ALA A 179 12.16 5.66 18.25
CA ALA A 179 13.61 5.80 18.38
C ALA A 179 14.18 6.99 17.57
N LEU A 180 13.42 7.58 16.65
CA LEU A 180 13.82 8.81 15.93
C LEU A 180 13.73 10.07 16.80
N ILE A 181 12.85 10.08 17.80
CA ILE A 181 12.73 11.20 18.75
C ILE A 181 13.54 10.91 20.01
N ASP A 182 13.31 9.73 20.59
CA ASP A 182 13.83 9.39 21.91
C ASP A 182 13.98 7.87 22.04
N HIS A 183 15.15 7.44 22.50
CA HIS A 183 15.47 6.02 22.72
C HIS A 183 14.88 5.46 24.02
N GLU A 184 14.38 6.32 24.92
CA GLU A 184 13.76 5.92 26.18
C GLU A 184 12.31 5.45 26.00
N ILE A 185 11.60 5.93 24.98
CA ILE A 185 10.21 5.54 24.72
C ILE A 185 10.20 4.26 23.88
N ARG A 186 9.85 3.13 24.52
CA ARG A 186 9.74 1.82 23.86
C ARG A 186 8.38 1.18 24.11
N LEU A 187 7.94 0.37 23.16
CA LEU A 187 6.76 -0.50 23.20
C LEU A 187 7.25 -1.95 23.28
N HIS A 188 7.63 -2.39 24.47
CA HIS A 188 8.01 -3.78 24.76
C HIS A 188 7.11 -4.43 25.81
N SER A 189 6.64 -3.65 26.78
CA SER A 189 5.80 -4.13 27.89
C SER A 189 4.36 -3.62 27.81
N SER A 190 3.45 -4.32 28.49
CA SER A 190 2.07 -3.86 28.70
C SER A 190 2.03 -2.52 29.46
N ASP A 191 2.94 -2.29 30.42
CA ASP A 191 2.97 -1.06 31.20
C ASP A 191 3.33 0.16 30.34
N GLU A 192 4.25 -0.02 29.38
CA GLU A 192 4.63 1.02 28.42
C GLU A 192 3.50 1.30 27.44
N LEU A 193 2.76 0.27 27.03
CA LEU A 193 1.56 0.44 26.23
C LEU A 193 0.52 1.29 26.97
N ASP A 194 0.32 1.07 28.27
CA ASP A 194 -0.64 1.87 29.06
C ASP A 194 -0.22 3.34 29.17
N LYS A 195 1.07 3.65 29.27
CA LYS A 195 1.59 5.02 29.17
C LYS A 195 1.25 5.66 27.82
N ILE A 196 1.46 4.92 26.73
CA ILE A 196 1.17 5.39 25.37
C ILE A 196 -0.34 5.52 25.13
N ILE A 197 -1.16 4.65 25.72
CA ILE A 197 -2.62 4.78 25.70
C ILE A 197 -3.02 6.09 26.42
N ALA A 198 -2.45 6.39 27.58
CA ALA A 198 -2.74 7.62 28.30
C ALA A 198 -2.38 8.86 27.47
N LEU A 199 -1.20 8.86 26.82
CA LEU A 199 -0.78 9.90 25.89
C LEU A 199 -1.72 10.01 24.68
N ALA A 200 -2.18 8.88 24.13
CA ALA A 200 -3.09 8.85 22.99
C ALA A 200 -4.48 9.42 23.28
N GLN A 201 -4.93 9.41 24.54
CA GLN A 201 -6.22 10.01 24.91
C GLN A 201 -6.21 11.52 24.75
N ASP A 202 -5.07 12.16 25.06
CA ASP A 202 -4.88 13.57 24.74
C ASP A 202 -4.55 13.74 23.25
N ARG A 203 -5.53 14.20 22.48
CA ARG A 203 -5.37 14.42 21.04
C ARG A 203 -4.29 15.45 20.71
N ARG A 204 -4.05 16.44 21.58
CA ARG A 204 -3.03 17.48 21.33
C ARG A 204 -1.65 16.90 21.54
N GLN A 205 -1.40 16.26 22.67
CA GLN A 205 -0.12 15.60 22.94
C GLN A 205 0.18 14.49 21.92
N TRP A 206 -0.83 13.70 21.54
CA TRP A 206 -0.67 12.71 20.48
C TRP A 206 -0.27 13.35 19.16
N HIS A 207 -0.96 14.43 18.75
CA HIS A 207 -0.63 15.14 17.52
C HIS A 207 0.79 15.70 17.56
N GLU A 208 1.18 16.38 18.65
CA GLU A 208 2.53 16.91 18.81
C GLU A 208 3.61 15.84 18.73
N MET A 209 3.40 14.69 19.37
CA MET A 209 4.29 13.54 19.28
C MET A 209 4.41 13.06 17.83
N THR A 210 3.28 12.84 17.13
CA THR A 210 3.32 12.38 15.73
C THR A 210 4.01 13.36 14.79
N VAL A 211 3.84 14.67 14.99
CA VAL A 211 4.52 15.71 14.22
C VAL A 211 6.01 15.72 14.50
N LYS A 212 6.43 15.50 15.76
CA LYS A 212 7.86 15.33 16.09
C LYS A 212 8.46 14.11 15.37
N ILE A 213 7.74 12.98 15.31
CA ILE A 213 8.21 11.76 14.63
C ILE A 213 8.37 12.05 13.14
N GLU A 214 7.36 12.67 12.54
CA GLU A 214 7.37 13.03 11.12
C GLU A 214 8.53 13.97 10.78
N ARG A 215 8.77 15.02 11.58
CA ARG A 215 9.88 15.94 11.40
C ARG A 215 11.25 15.25 11.53
N ALA A 216 11.40 14.36 12.50
CA ALA A 216 12.63 13.60 12.67
C ALA A 216 12.86 12.65 11.47
N ALA A 217 11.81 11.96 11.02
CA ALA A 217 11.86 11.08 9.85
C ALA A 217 12.16 11.83 8.55
N GLU A 218 11.60 13.03 8.38
CA GLU A 218 11.88 13.89 7.24
C GLU A 218 13.35 14.36 7.24
N ALA A 219 13.86 14.79 8.40
CA ALA A 219 15.26 15.19 8.57
C ALA A 219 16.23 14.06 8.17
N SER A 220 16.00 12.83 8.66
CA SER A 220 16.82 11.67 8.30
C SER A 220 16.80 11.36 6.79
N GLN A 221 15.70 11.64 6.09
CA GLN A 221 15.64 11.45 4.64
C GLN A 221 16.33 12.58 3.87
N THR A 222 16.33 13.82 4.37
CA THR A 222 17.00 14.96 3.71
C THR A 222 18.49 14.80 3.52
N GLU A 223 19.17 14.13 4.46
CA GLU A 223 20.59 13.82 4.35
C GLU A 223 20.88 12.87 3.18
N ASP A 224 20.02 11.87 2.95
CA ASP A 224 20.12 10.92 1.84
C ASP A 224 19.68 11.54 0.49
N TRP A 225 18.76 12.51 0.51
CA TRP A 225 18.28 13.20 -0.70
C TRP A 225 19.35 14.05 -1.41
N ASP A 226 20.32 14.57 -0.65
CA ASP A 226 21.37 15.48 -1.14
C ASP A 226 22.68 14.74 -1.54
N ALA A 227 22.72 13.40 -1.40
CA ALA A 227 23.87 12.59 -1.81
C ALA A 227 24.11 12.65 -3.34
N PRO A 228 25.35 12.87 -3.81
CA PRO A 228 25.69 12.84 -5.23
C PRO A 228 25.33 11.47 -5.84
N ARG A 229 24.58 11.49 -6.94
CA ARG A 229 24.37 10.27 -7.75
C ARG A 229 25.60 10.06 -8.61
N HIS A 230 26.48 9.14 -8.20
CA HIS A 230 27.59 8.63 -8.99
C HIS A 230 27.09 7.94 -10.28
#